data_AF-A0A3A8Z4J8-F1
#
_entry.id   AF-A0A3A8Z4J8-F1
#
_cell.length_a   1.000
_cell.length_b   1.000
_cell.length_c   1.000
_cell.angle_alpha   90.00
_cell.angle_beta   90.00
_cell.angle_gamma   90.00
#
_symmetry.space_group_name_H-M   'P 1'
#
loop_
_entity.id
_entity.type
_entity.pdbx_description
1 polymer ?
#
loop_
_entity_poly.entity_id
_entity_poly.type
_entity_poly.pdbx_seq_one_letter_code
_entity_poly.pdbx_strand_id
1 'polypeptide(L)'
;YYLRKIIEYCEANDRDLLLLKTPDGNRKVDQPFYNTVTLIAEEYGVPFLDMNLYDEEIGLTSADFWTDNYHLNVEGARKCTTFLGDYLMEHYTLLDHRGDTDYASWDRFAANREDLYLRAITDNKDYFDELLRDQRKIIAVPSGMSLEKSEQYLSVKERLDDLEYELYDAEDVLYGEENQNTWTLGSNTVTVQKDYQARKISINGKTNLSVESPGVILIVYDEVTDQVADVAAFTSANGFSVQHLYAGGDD
;
A
#
# COMPACT_ATOMS: atom_id res chain seq x y z
N TYR A 1 30.02 -17.61 17.41
CA TYR A 1 30.79 -16.69 18.26
C TYR A 1 30.04 -15.38 18.48
N TYR A 2 29.79 -14.57 17.45
CA TYR A 2 29.10 -13.27 17.64
C TYR A 2 27.64 -13.38 18.11
N LEU A 3 26.88 -14.37 17.63
CA LEU A 3 25.50 -14.58 18.11
C LEU A 3 25.43 -14.75 19.63
N ARG A 4 26.30 -15.58 20.20
CA ARG A 4 26.41 -15.79 21.66
C ARG A 4 26.69 -14.48 22.39
N LYS A 5 27.65 -13.67 21.89
CA LYS A 5 27.95 -12.36 22.46
C LYS A 5 26.78 -11.38 22.44
N ILE A 6 25.93 -11.45 21.40
CA ILE A 6 24.73 -10.61 21.31
C ILE A 6 23.72 -11.05 22.38
N ILE A 7 23.50 -12.36 22.53
CA ILE A 7 22.61 -12.93 23.56
C ILE A 7 23.11 -12.54 24.96
N GLU A 8 24.38 -12.84 25.28
CA GLU A 8 25.01 -12.50 26.56
C GLU A 8 24.93 -10.99 26.86
N TYR A 9 25.04 -10.14 25.83
CA TYR A 9 24.92 -8.70 26.01
C TYR A 9 23.48 -8.28 26.34
N CYS A 10 22.47 -8.84 25.67
CA CYS A 10 21.07 -8.56 26.01
C CYS A 10 20.72 -9.02 27.43
N GLU A 11 21.14 -10.23 27.81
CA GLU A 11 20.96 -10.76 29.17
C GLU A 11 21.62 -9.87 30.22
N ALA A 12 22.86 -9.45 30.01
CA ALA A 12 23.59 -8.58 30.95
C ALA A 12 22.95 -7.18 31.11
N ASN A 13 22.08 -6.78 30.18
CA ASN A 13 21.39 -5.49 30.19
C ASN A 13 19.87 -5.60 30.44
N ASP A 14 19.40 -6.77 30.90
CA ASP A 14 17.98 -7.01 31.23
C ASP A 14 17.05 -6.70 30.04
N ARG A 15 17.41 -7.20 28.85
CA ARG A 15 16.66 -7.03 27.60
C ARG A 15 16.16 -8.38 27.08
N ASP A 16 14.87 -8.46 26.83
CA ASP A 16 14.28 -9.57 26.08
C ASP A 16 14.84 -9.60 24.65
N LEU A 17 15.10 -10.80 24.14
CA LEU A 17 15.66 -11.01 22.81
C LEU A 17 14.89 -12.12 22.08
N LEU A 18 14.37 -11.77 20.90
CA LEU A 18 13.88 -12.72 19.91
C LEU A 18 14.90 -12.82 18.78
N LEU A 19 15.38 -14.03 18.51
CA LEU A 19 16.11 -14.30 17.27
C LEU A 19 15.09 -14.52 16.15
N LEU A 20 15.34 -13.92 14.99
CA LEU A 20 14.45 -13.99 13.83
C LEU A 20 15.22 -14.41 12.59
N LYS A 21 14.67 -15.35 11.83
CA LYS A 21 15.08 -15.62 10.45
C LYS A 21 13.89 -15.41 9.53
N THR A 22 13.98 -14.41 8.65
CA THR A 22 13.00 -14.20 7.59
C THR A 22 13.11 -15.30 6.52
N PRO A 23 12.04 -15.57 5.75
CA PRO A 23 12.10 -16.58 4.70
C PRO A 23 13.13 -16.26 3.61
N ASP A 24 13.78 -17.29 3.07
CA ASP A 24 14.68 -17.18 1.91
C ASP A 24 14.45 -18.34 0.92
N GLY A 25 14.65 -18.09 -0.37
CA GLY A 25 14.38 -19.10 -1.41
C GLY A 25 15.45 -20.20 -1.51
N ASN A 26 16.57 -20.09 -0.79
CA ASN A 26 17.66 -21.09 -0.75
C ASN A 26 17.74 -21.83 0.59
N ARG A 27 16.69 -21.76 1.41
CA ARG A 27 16.64 -22.27 2.78
C ARG A 27 17.06 -23.73 2.93
N LYS A 28 16.87 -24.57 1.91
CA LYS A 28 17.32 -25.97 1.92
C LYS A 28 18.85 -26.12 2.00
N VAL A 29 19.58 -25.20 1.35
CA VAL A 29 21.05 -25.19 1.37
C VAL A 29 21.53 -24.68 2.73
N ASP A 30 20.86 -23.66 3.27
CA ASP A 30 21.28 -22.97 4.48
C ASP A 30 20.71 -23.54 5.78
N GLN A 31 19.80 -24.52 5.70
CA GLN A 31 19.18 -25.18 6.87
C GLN A 31 20.18 -25.64 7.95
N PRO A 32 21.37 -26.19 7.62
CA PRO A 32 22.34 -26.54 8.65
C PRO A 32 22.81 -25.35 9.51
N PHE A 33 22.84 -24.14 8.94
CA PHE A 33 23.14 -22.92 9.69
C PHE A 33 21.99 -22.56 10.63
N TYR A 34 20.74 -22.66 10.16
CA TYR A 34 19.56 -22.38 10.99
C TYR A 34 19.43 -23.36 12.15
N ASN A 35 19.71 -24.65 11.92
CA ASN A 35 19.78 -25.66 12.98
C ASN A 35 20.85 -25.31 14.03
N THR A 36 21.98 -24.72 13.61
CA THR A 36 23.01 -24.25 14.54
C THR A 36 22.51 -23.06 15.37
N VAL A 37 21.72 -22.16 14.76
CA VAL A 37 21.07 -21.05 15.49
C VAL A 37 20.07 -21.61 16.51
N THR A 38 19.25 -22.59 16.15
CA THR A 38 18.32 -23.27 17.07
C THR A 38 19.05 -23.84 18.29
N LEU A 39 20.14 -24.59 18.07
CA LEU A 39 20.93 -25.15 19.18
C LEU A 39 21.52 -24.07 20.10
N ILE A 40 21.97 -22.94 19.54
CA ILE A 40 22.46 -21.81 20.33
C ILE A 40 21.29 -21.17 21.09
N ALA A 41 20.14 -20.98 20.45
CA ALA A 41 18.96 -20.39 21.08
C ALA A 41 18.49 -21.23 22.29
N GLU A 42 18.42 -22.55 22.12
CA GLU A 42 18.09 -23.50 23.19
C GLU A 42 19.10 -23.48 24.35
N GLU A 43 20.39 -23.31 24.06
CA GLU A 43 21.43 -23.26 25.10
C GLU A 43 21.27 -22.06 26.05
N TYR A 44 20.83 -20.90 25.53
CA TYR A 44 20.57 -19.70 26.34
C TYR A 44 19.10 -19.57 26.75
N GLY A 45 18.21 -20.45 26.26
CA GLY A 45 16.78 -20.34 26.51
C GLY A 45 16.14 -19.11 25.85
N VAL A 46 16.72 -18.60 24.75
CA VAL A 46 16.15 -17.49 23.99
C VAL A 46 15.24 -18.01 22.86
N PRO A 47 14.10 -17.36 22.58
CA PRO A 47 13.24 -17.76 21.48
C PRO A 47 13.91 -17.51 20.12
N PHE A 48 13.69 -18.43 19.19
CA PHE A 48 14.09 -18.29 17.79
C PHE A 48 12.91 -18.58 16.87
N LEU A 49 12.47 -17.56 16.15
CA LEU A 49 11.45 -17.67 15.11
C LEU A 49 12.12 -17.86 13.75
N ASP A 50 12.18 -19.11 13.29
CA ASP A 50 12.61 -19.45 11.93
C ASP A 50 11.40 -19.46 10.99
N MET A 51 11.10 -18.31 10.37
CA MET A 51 9.95 -18.16 9.48
C MET A 51 10.05 -19.01 8.21
N ASN A 52 11.23 -19.59 7.91
CA ASN A 52 11.36 -20.57 6.84
C ASN A 52 10.49 -21.82 7.05
N LEU A 53 10.02 -22.06 8.27
CA LEU A 53 9.17 -23.19 8.65
C LEU A 53 7.67 -22.88 8.62
N TYR A 54 7.28 -21.65 8.26
CA TYR A 54 5.92 -21.13 8.37
C TYR A 54 5.30 -20.73 7.02
N ASP A 55 5.71 -21.37 5.91
CA ASP A 55 5.22 -20.98 4.57
C ASP A 55 3.69 -21.08 4.45
N GLU A 56 3.08 -22.09 5.07
CA GLU A 56 1.63 -22.30 5.02
C GLU A 56 0.88 -21.24 5.84
N GLU A 57 1.35 -20.97 7.06
CA GLU A 57 0.78 -19.98 7.97
C GLU A 57 0.92 -18.55 7.42
N ILE A 58 2.02 -18.26 6.72
CA ILE A 58 2.25 -16.95 6.09
C ILE A 58 1.53 -16.86 4.72
N GLY A 59 1.21 -17.98 4.08
CA GLY A 59 0.69 -18.01 2.71
C GLY A 59 1.76 -17.64 1.67
N LEU A 60 3.02 -18.04 1.91
CA LEU A 60 4.14 -17.79 1.01
C LEU A 60 4.18 -18.78 -0.14
N THR A 61 4.51 -18.25 -1.31
CA THR A 61 4.68 -18.98 -2.56
C THR A 61 5.96 -18.54 -3.26
N SER A 62 6.38 -19.24 -4.30
CA SER A 62 7.55 -18.81 -5.09
C SER A 62 7.36 -17.46 -5.78
N ALA A 63 6.13 -16.99 -5.97
CA ALA A 63 5.83 -15.68 -6.55
C ALA A 63 6.11 -14.52 -5.57
N ASP A 64 6.34 -14.81 -4.30
CA ASP A 64 6.60 -13.84 -3.23
C ASP A 64 8.11 -13.51 -3.08
N PHE A 65 8.96 -14.07 -3.94
CA PHE A 65 10.40 -13.83 -3.98
C PHE A 65 10.79 -13.03 -5.22
N TRP A 66 11.87 -12.25 -5.11
CA TRP A 66 12.52 -11.66 -6.27
C TRP A 66 13.15 -12.74 -7.16
N THR A 67 13.52 -12.35 -8.37
CA THR A 67 14.16 -13.26 -9.34
C THR A 67 15.51 -13.80 -8.86
N ASP A 68 16.12 -13.19 -7.83
CA ASP A 68 17.33 -13.73 -7.21
C ASP A 68 17.06 -14.98 -6.36
N ASN A 69 15.80 -15.28 -6.04
CA ASN A 69 15.36 -16.37 -5.19
C ASN A 69 16.03 -16.37 -3.80
N TYR A 70 16.48 -15.21 -3.33
CA TYR A 70 17.02 -15.02 -1.98
C TYR A 70 16.12 -14.09 -1.17
N HIS A 71 15.68 -12.99 -1.77
CA HIS A 71 14.93 -11.95 -1.08
C HIS A 71 13.45 -12.04 -1.40
N LEU A 72 12.61 -11.73 -0.40
CA LEU A 72 11.19 -11.51 -0.63
C LEU A 72 10.98 -10.27 -1.49
N ASN A 73 9.99 -10.32 -2.36
CA ASN A 73 9.46 -9.12 -3.00
C ASN A 73 8.51 -8.38 -2.05
N VAL A 74 7.85 -7.34 -2.56
CA VAL A 74 6.96 -6.49 -1.76
C VAL A 74 5.80 -7.29 -1.16
N GLU A 75 5.15 -8.16 -1.96
CA GLU A 75 4.04 -8.99 -1.50
C GLU A 75 4.48 -9.96 -0.39
N GLY A 76 5.60 -10.66 -0.63
CA GLY A 76 6.16 -11.60 0.35
C GLY A 76 6.53 -10.92 1.66
N ALA A 77 7.16 -9.74 1.57
CA ALA A 77 7.52 -8.96 2.75
C ALA A 77 6.28 -8.52 3.54
N ARG A 78 5.17 -8.16 2.86
CA ARG A 78 3.92 -7.76 3.52
C ARG A 78 3.33 -8.94 4.31
N LYS A 79 3.20 -10.11 3.68
CA LYS A 79 2.72 -11.33 4.34
C LYS A 79 3.57 -11.68 5.57
N CYS A 80 4.89 -11.67 5.42
CA CYS A 80 5.81 -11.93 6.54
C CYS A 80 5.69 -10.90 7.67
N THR A 81 5.51 -9.63 7.33
CA THR A 81 5.40 -8.55 8.34
C THR A 81 4.10 -8.68 9.11
N THR A 82 2.97 -9.01 8.45
CA THR A 82 1.70 -9.30 9.12
C THR A 82 1.84 -10.46 10.10
N PHE A 83 2.38 -11.60 9.63
CA PHE A 83 2.62 -12.76 10.50
C PHE A 83 3.54 -12.43 11.69
N LEU A 84 4.62 -11.69 11.46
CA LEU A 84 5.52 -11.27 12.53
C LEU A 84 4.82 -10.34 13.53
N GLY A 85 3.97 -9.43 13.06
CA GLY A 85 3.15 -8.57 13.91
C GLY A 85 2.23 -9.38 14.83
N ASP A 86 1.50 -10.34 14.27
CA ASP A 86 0.60 -11.21 15.02
C ASP A 86 1.37 -12.05 16.06
N TYR A 87 2.50 -12.65 15.65
CA TYR A 87 3.38 -13.39 16.55
C TYR A 87 3.88 -12.52 17.71
N LEU A 88 4.32 -11.30 17.43
CA LEU A 88 4.82 -10.40 18.46
C LEU A 88 3.72 -9.99 19.45
N MET A 89 2.50 -9.73 18.97
CA MET A 89 1.35 -9.40 19.82
C MET A 89 0.85 -10.59 20.65
N GLU A 90 1.03 -11.82 20.17
CA GLU A 90 0.69 -13.04 20.92
C GLU A 90 1.71 -13.34 22.02
N HIS A 91 3.00 -13.15 21.74
CA HIS A 91 4.08 -13.60 22.62
C HIS A 91 4.66 -12.50 23.53
N TYR A 92 4.42 -11.23 23.23
CA TYR A 92 4.99 -10.10 23.95
C TYR A 92 3.94 -9.05 24.29
N THR A 93 4.16 -8.33 25.39
CA THR A 93 3.36 -7.14 25.71
C THR A 93 4.06 -5.91 25.13
N LEU A 94 3.58 -5.47 23.97
CA LEU A 94 4.06 -4.26 23.31
C LEU A 94 3.12 -3.09 23.59
N LEU A 95 3.70 -1.91 23.83
CA LEU A 95 2.91 -0.70 23.98
C LEU A 95 2.47 -0.21 22.60
N ASP A 96 1.18 0.07 22.45
CA ASP A 96 0.63 0.69 21.25
C ASP A 96 0.97 2.19 21.25
N HIS A 97 1.78 2.60 20.27
CA HIS A 97 2.23 3.98 20.09
C HIS A 97 1.51 4.70 18.93
N ARG A 98 0.46 4.11 18.35
CA ARG A 98 -0.28 4.79 17.27
C ARG A 98 -0.88 6.09 17.77
N GLY A 99 -0.67 7.17 17.01
CA GLY A 99 -1.09 8.52 17.41
C GLY A 99 -0.23 9.18 18.50
N ASP A 100 0.84 8.53 18.98
CA ASP A 100 1.85 9.14 19.82
C ASP A 100 2.75 10.06 18.99
N THR A 101 2.78 11.34 19.33
CA THR A 101 3.54 12.34 18.57
C THR A 101 5.04 12.07 18.54
N ASP A 102 5.59 11.42 19.57
CA ASP A 102 7.01 11.06 19.62
C ASP A 102 7.36 9.94 18.62
N TYR A 103 6.34 9.21 18.15
CA TYR A 103 6.44 8.09 17.21
C TYR A 103 5.79 8.38 15.85
N ALA A 104 5.35 9.60 15.58
CA ALA A 104 4.66 9.97 14.34
C ALA A 104 5.45 9.64 13.06
N SER A 105 6.79 9.52 13.14
CA SER A 105 7.61 9.07 12.02
C SER A 105 7.31 7.62 11.58
N TRP A 106 6.88 6.76 12.50
CA TRP A 106 6.51 5.37 12.22
C TRP A 106 5.17 5.27 11.51
N ASP A 107 4.17 6.02 11.97
CA ASP A 107 2.86 6.12 11.31
C ASP A 107 3.04 6.63 9.87
N ARG A 108 3.86 7.67 9.68
CA ARG A 108 4.17 8.20 8.35
C ARG A 108 4.95 7.21 7.48
N PHE A 109 5.90 6.47 8.05
CA PHE A 109 6.65 5.45 7.30
C PHE A 109 5.75 4.30 6.84
N ALA A 110 4.86 3.83 7.71
CA ALA A 110 3.88 2.80 7.38
C ALA A 110 2.94 3.27 6.26
N ALA A 111 2.35 4.46 6.40
CA ALA A 111 1.45 5.02 5.38
C ALA A 111 2.16 5.25 4.03
N ASN A 112 3.40 5.77 4.04
CA ASN A 112 4.21 5.87 2.82
C ASN A 112 4.45 4.50 2.15
N ARG A 113 4.55 3.43 2.94
CA ARG A 113 4.76 2.08 2.39
C ARG A 113 3.50 1.55 1.72
N GLU A 114 2.34 1.78 2.33
CA GLU A 114 1.04 1.42 1.75
C GLU A 114 0.71 2.26 0.51
N ASP A 115 1.07 3.55 0.49
CA ASP A 115 1.02 4.40 -0.72
C ASP A 115 1.80 3.77 -1.89
N LEU A 116 3.03 3.33 -1.64
CA LEU A 116 3.85 2.66 -2.66
C LEU A 116 3.26 1.31 -3.09
N TYR A 117 2.61 0.60 -2.17
CA TYR A 117 1.92 -0.65 -2.46
C TYR A 117 0.74 -0.41 -3.40
N LEU A 118 -0.14 0.52 -3.05
CA LEU A 118 -1.32 0.90 -3.84
C LEU A 118 -0.95 1.20 -5.31
N ARG A 119 0.16 1.90 -5.52
CA ARG A 119 0.69 2.26 -6.86
C ARG A 119 1.31 1.10 -7.64
N ALA A 120 1.61 0.00 -6.97
CA ALA A 120 2.17 -1.20 -7.60
C ALA A 120 1.08 -2.19 -8.05
N ILE A 121 -0.16 -2.01 -7.56
CA ILE A 121 -1.28 -2.90 -7.89
C ILE A 121 -1.74 -2.67 -9.33
N THR A 122 -1.77 -3.74 -10.11
CA THR A 122 -2.20 -3.68 -11.53
C THR A 122 -3.52 -4.40 -11.79
N ASP A 123 -4.03 -5.15 -10.80
CA ASP A 123 -5.34 -5.80 -10.86
C ASP A 123 -6.41 -4.90 -10.23
N ASN A 124 -7.56 -4.78 -10.89
CA ASN A 124 -8.65 -3.93 -10.40
C ASN A 124 -9.17 -4.38 -9.05
N LYS A 125 -9.37 -5.70 -8.86
CA LYS A 125 -9.94 -6.22 -7.62
C LYS A 125 -9.04 -5.86 -6.46
N ASP A 126 -7.76 -6.13 -6.61
CA ASP A 126 -6.77 -5.89 -5.56
C ASP A 126 -6.65 -4.38 -5.25
N TYR A 127 -6.79 -3.50 -6.25
CA TYR A 127 -6.73 -2.06 -6.06
C TYR A 127 -7.92 -1.55 -5.23
N PHE A 128 -9.14 -1.99 -5.56
CA PHE A 128 -10.33 -1.62 -4.79
C PHE A 128 -10.35 -2.25 -3.39
N ASP A 129 -9.89 -3.49 -3.24
CA ASP A 129 -9.75 -4.14 -1.93
C ASP A 129 -8.75 -3.37 -1.03
N GLU A 130 -7.66 -2.85 -1.61
CA GLU A 130 -6.69 -2.02 -0.89
C GLU A 130 -7.28 -0.66 -0.48
N LEU A 131 -8.05 -0.02 -1.36
CA LEU A 131 -8.77 1.22 -1.02
C LEU A 131 -9.80 1.01 0.10
N LEU A 132 -10.50 -0.13 0.13
CA LEU A 132 -11.42 -0.51 1.20
C LEU A 132 -10.68 -0.72 2.54
N ARG A 133 -9.46 -1.26 2.50
CA ARG A 133 -8.66 -1.58 3.69
C ARG A 133 -8.23 -0.32 4.45
N ASP A 134 -7.80 0.71 3.74
CA ASP A 134 -7.13 1.89 4.32
C ASP A 134 -8.02 3.14 4.48
N GLN A 135 -9.34 3.06 4.20
CA GLN A 135 -10.34 4.15 4.34
C GLN A 135 -9.79 5.55 3.98
N ARG A 136 -9.12 5.62 2.83
CA ARG A 136 -8.51 6.85 2.30
C ARG A 136 -9.59 7.79 1.81
N LYS A 137 -9.29 9.09 1.75
CA LYS A 137 -10.21 10.04 1.14
C LYS A 137 -10.15 9.89 -0.39
N ILE A 138 -11.29 9.64 -1.00
CA ILE A 138 -11.40 9.39 -2.44
C ILE A 138 -12.31 10.43 -3.08
N ILE A 139 -11.87 10.99 -4.21
CA ILE A 139 -12.70 11.80 -5.10
C ILE A 139 -12.86 11.05 -6.42
N ALA A 140 -14.09 10.71 -6.78
CA ALA A 140 -14.42 10.09 -8.05
C ALA A 140 -14.78 11.16 -9.09
N VAL A 141 -14.11 11.12 -10.24
CA VAL A 141 -14.26 12.09 -11.33
C VAL A 141 -14.73 11.36 -12.58
N PRO A 142 -16.01 11.48 -12.96
CA PRO A 142 -16.49 10.98 -14.24
C PRO A 142 -15.81 11.70 -15.41
N SER A 143 -15.31 10.94 -16.38
CA SER A 143 -14.72 11.44 -17.62
C SER A 143 -15.56 11.01 -18.83
N GLY A 144 -15.82 11.91 -19.78
CA GLY A 144 -16.66 11.65 -20.97
C GLY A 144 -18.18 11.70 -20.76
N MET A 145 -18.93 11.89 -21.84
CA MET A 145 -20.39 12.12 -21.84
C MET A 145 -21.26 10.85 -21.77
N SER A 146 -20.66 9.67 -21.87
CA SER A 146 -21.38 8.41 -21.78
C SER A 146 -20.61 7.51 -20.84
N LEU A 147 -21.12 7.37 -19.62
CA LEU A 147 -20.84 6.21 -18.79
C LEU A 147 -21.43 5.02 -19.56
N GLU A 148 -20.64 4.46 -20.48
CA GLU A 148 -21.09 3.42 -21.39
C GLU A 148 -21.67 2.27 -20.55
N LYS A 149 -22.83 1.73 -20.94
CA LYS A 149 -23.45 0.56 -20.28
C LYS A 149 -22.66 -0.74 -20.56
N SER A 150 -21.36 -0.65 -20.71
CA SER A 150 -20.48 -1.79 -20.88
C SER A 150 -20.39 -2.55 -19.56
N GLU A 151 -20.30 -3.87 -19.63
CA GLU A 151 -20.13 -4.72 -18.45
C GLU A 151 -18.87 -4.33 -17.67
N GLN A 152 -17.82 -3.90 -18.38
CA GLN A 152 -16.56 -3.46 -17.77
C GLN A 152 -16.74 -2.19 -16.92
N TYR A 153 -17.46 -1.18 -17.41
CA TYR A 153 -17.74 0.02 -16.62
C TYR A 153 -18.59 -0.33 -15.38
N LEU A 154 -19.61 -1.17 -15.55
CA LEU A 154 -20.46 -1.61 -14.44
C LEU A 154 -19.66 -2.35 -13.37
N SER A 155 -18.65 -3.14 -13.75
CA SER A 155 -17.78 -3.84 -12.80
C SER A 155 -16.91 -2.89 -11.96
N VAL A 156 -16.43 -1.78 -12.54
CA VAL A 156 -15.71 -0.74 -11.79
C VAL A 156 -16.67 0.04 -10.89
N LYS A 157 -17.87 0.34 -11.40
CA LYS A 157 -18.89 1.04 -10.63
C LYS A 157 -19.35 0.25 -9.41
N GLU A 158 -19.61 -1.05 -9.56
CA GLU A 158 -20.01 -1.93 -8.45
C GLU A 158 -18.98 -1.91 -7.31
N ARG A 159 -17.69 -1.94 -7.65
CA ARG A 159 -16.60 -1.85 -6.65
C ARG A 159 -16.47 -0.46 -6.04
N LEU A 160 -16.68 0.59 -6.83
CA LEU A 160 -16.67 1.96 -6.34
C LEU A 160 -17.84 2.21 -5.38
N ASP A 161 -18.99 1.57 -5.59
CA ASP A 161 -20.16 1.69 -4.70
C ASP A 161 -19.92 1.09 -3.30
N ASP A 162 -18.90 0.24 -3.12
CA ASP A 162 -18.46 -0.26 -1.81
C ASP A 162 -17.57 0.75 -1.04
N LEU A 163 -17.02 1.76 -1.72
CA LEU A 163 -16.14 2.76 -1.14
C LEU A 163 -16.90 4.00 -0.66
N GLU A 164 -16.37 4.67 0.37
CA GLU A 164 -16.77 6.04 0.68
C GLU A 164 -15.99 7.02 -0.20
N TYR A 165 -16.69 7.76 -1.07
CA TYR A 165 -16.07 8.73 -1.97
C TYR A 165 -16.91 10.00 -2.14
N GLU A 166 -16.23 11.09 -2.49
CA GLU A 166 -16.86 12.34 -2.95
C GLU A 166 -16.95 12.32 -4.48
N LEU A 167 -18.13 12.60 -5.03
CA LEU A 167 -18.32 12.64 -6.49
C LEU A 167 -18.08 14.06 -7.02
N TYR A 168 -17.22 14.21 -8.03
CA TYR A 168 -17.17 15.42 -8.83
C TYR A 168 -18.41 15.50 -9.73
N ASP A 169 -19.40 16.24 -9.26
CA ASP A 169 -20.58 16.61 -10.04
C ASP A 169 -20.35 17.99 -10.68
N ALA A 170 -19.70 17.99 -11.84
CA ALA A 170 -19.87 19.10 -12.76
C ALA A 170 -21.11 18.77 -13.59
N GLU A 171 -22.22 19.45 -13.30
CA GLU A 171 -23.41 19.44 -14.14
C GLU A 171 -23.04 19.71 -15.62
N ASP A 172 -24.00 19.65 -16.54
CA ASP A 172 -23.82 20.06 -17.94
C ASP A 172 -23.58 21.59 -18.03
N VAL A 173 -22.42 22.03 -17.54
CA VAL A 173 -21.97 23.41 -17.54
C VAL A 173 -21.84 23.85 -19.00
N LEU A 174 -22.67 24.82 -19.36
CA LEU A 174 -22.68 25.45 -20.67
C LEU A 174 -21.36 26.18 -20.91
N TYR A 175 -21.02 26.37 -22.19
CA TYR A 175 -19.80 27.05 -22.61
C TYR A 175 -19.64 28.43 -21.91
N GLY A 176 -18.67 28.58 -21.02
CA GLY A 176 -18.31 29.87 -20.39
C GLY A 176 -18.61 30.04 -18.89
N GLU A 177 -19.13 29.03 -18.18
CA GLU A 177 -19.24 29.02 -16.71
C GLU A 177 -18.08 28.24 -16.06
N GLU A 178 -17.94 28.31 -14.72
CA GLU A 178 -16.86 27.65 -13.97
C GLU A 178 -16.88 26.13 -14.20
N ASN A 179 -16.01 25.67 -15.11
CA ASN A 179 -15.82 24.28 -15.48
C ASN A 179 -14.79 23.56 -14.58
N GLN A 180 -14.64 24.00 -13.33
CA GLN A 180 -13.60 23.50 -12.44
C GLN A 180 -14.10 23.38 -11.00
N ASN A 181 -13.67 22.34 -10.29
CA ASN A 181 -13.73 22.28 -8.83
C ASN A 181 -12.32 22.16 -8.27
N THR A 182 -12.10 22.78 -7.11
CA THR A 182 -10.87 22.66 -6.34
C THR A 182 -11.17 22.13 -4.94
N TRP A 183 -10.48 21.07 -4.56
CA TRP A 183 -10.49 20.51 -3.22
C TRP A 183 -9.21 20.92 -2.48
N THR A 184 -9.36 21.27 -1.21
CA THR A 184 -8.23 21.40 -0.28
C THR A 184 -8.16 20.11 0.55
N LEU A 185 -7.05 19.38 0.42
CA LEU A 185 -6.79 18.08 1.04
C LEU A 185 -5.52 18.20 1.88
N GLY A 186 -5.69 18.48 3.18
CA GLY A 186 -4.59 18.84 4.08
C GLY A 186 -3.79 20.03 3.56
N SER A 187 -2.49 19.85 3.32
CA SER A 187 -1.61 20.87 2.72
C SER A 187 -1.67 20.94 1.19
N ASN A 188 -2.42 20.04 0.56
CA ASN A 188 -2.51 19.92 -0.89
C ASN A 188 -3.78 20.57 -1.44
N THR A 189 -3.69 21.02 -2.69
CA THR A 189 -4.87 21.43 -3.48
C THR A 189 -4.96 20.57 -4.72
N VAL A 190 -6.13 20.00 -5.00
CA VAL A 190 -6.41 19.30 -6.24
C VAL A 190 -7.48 20.06 -7.00
N THR A 191 -7.22 20.42 -8.24
CA THR A 191 -8.18 21.08 -9.13
C THR A 191 -8.49 20.16 -10.28
N VAL A 192 -9.78 19.94 -10.54
CA VAL A 192 -10.25 19.21 -11.73
C VAL A 192 -10.97 20.20 -12.62
N GLN A 193 -10.53 20.33 -13.86
CA GLN A 193 -11.13 21.17 -14.88
C GLN A 193 -11.68 20.28 -16.01
N LYS A 194 -12.94 20.54 -16.41
CA LYS A 194 -13.57 19.99 -17.61
C LYS A 194 -13.11 20.81 -18.83
N ASP A 195 -12.49 20.14 -19.80
CA ASP A 195 -12.08 20.75 -21.06
C ASP A 195 -12.57 19.88 -22.24
N TYR A 196 -13.68 20.28 -22.87
CA TYR A 196 -14.38 19.46 -23.86
C TYR A 196 -14.71 18.05 -23.33
N GLN A 197 -14.07 17.02 -23.89
CA GLN A 197 -14.21 15.62 -23.49
C GLN A 197 -13.18 15.22 -22.43
N ALA A 198 -12.18 16.07 -22.19
CA ALA A 198 -11.09 15.79 -21.27
C ALA A 198 -11.41 16.21 -19.83
N ARG A 199 -10.72 15.56 -18.89
CA ARG A 199 -10.54 16.00 -17.51
C ARG A 199 -9.09 16.37 -17.32
N LYS A 200 -8.85 17.64 -16.99
CA LYS A 200 -7.54 18.14 -16.60
C LYS A 200 -7.45 18.15 -15.08
N ILE A 201 -6.43 17.51 -14.53
CA ILE A 201 -6.23 17.40 -13.09
C ILE A 201 -4.93 18.10 -12.73
N SER A 202 -5.03 19.07 -11.82
CA SER A 202 -3.89 19.81 -11.31
C SER A 202 -3.70 19.58 -9.81
N ILE A 203 -2.52 19.11 -9.43
CA ILE A 203 -2.11 18.92 -8.02
C ILE A 203 -1.13 20.03 -7.67
N ASN A 204 -1.45 20.81 -6.63
CA ASN A 204 -0.68 21.97 -6.16
C ASN A 204 -0.33 22.97 -7.28
N GLY A 205 -1.16 23.04 -8.33
CA GLY A 205 -0.96 23.87 -9.51
C GLY A 205 0.24 23.49 -10.39
N LYS A 206 0.94 22.37 -10.12
CA LYS A 206 2.18 21.97 -10.81
C LYS A 206 1.97 20.79 -11.75
N THR A 207 1.41 19.69 -11.23
CA THR A 207 1.10 18.51 -12.04
C THR A 207 -0.08 18.85 -12.95
N ASN A 208 -0.05 18.47 -14.22
CA ASN A 208 -1.19 18.67 -15.14
C ASN A 208 -1.43 17.37 -15.91
N LEU A 209 -2.35 16.55 -15.41
CA LEU A 209 -2.77 15.31 -16.05
C LEU A 209 -3.96 15.61 -16.97
N SER A 210 -4.09 14.88 -18.08
CA SER A 210 -5.23 15.00 -18.99
C SER A 210 -5.75 13.61 -19.34
N VAL A 211 -7.04 13.37 -19.11
CA VAL A 211 -7.72 12.13 -19.45
C VAL A 211 -8.82 12.44 -20.45
N GLU A 212 -8.74 11.89 -21.65
CA GLU A 212 -9.65 12.20 -22.77
C GLU A 212 -10.68 11.09 -23.00
N SER A 213 -10.44 9.90 -22.45
CA SER A 213 -11.27 8.71 -22.64
C SER A 213 -12.43 8.68 -21.66
N PRO A 214 -13.61 8.20 -22.08
CA PRO A 214 -14.73 7.92 -21.18
C PRO A 214 -14.36 6.94 -20.06
N GLY A 215 -14.83 7.21 -18.84
CA GLY A 215 -14.58 6.35 -17.68
C GLY A 215 -14.69 7.09 -16.35
N VAL A 216 -13.96 6.59 -15.35
CA VAL A 216 -13.86 7.22 -14.02
C VAL A 216 -12.39 7.37 -13.63
N ILE A 217 -12.06 8.50 -13.00
CA ILE A 217 -10.76 8.78 -12.42
C ILE A 217 -10.95 8.86 -10.91
N LEU A 218 -10.10 8.17 -10.15
CA LEU A 218 -10.08 8.23 -8.70
C LEU A 218 -8.86 9.05 -8.27
N ILE A 219 -9.09 10.13 -7.54
CA ILE A 219 -8.05 10.86 -6.84
C ILE A 219 -8.06 10.35 -5.41
N VAL A 220 -6.97 9.72 -4.99
CA VAL A 220 -6.83 9.08 -3.68
C VAL A 220 -5.89 9.92 -2.83
N TYR A 221 -6.35 10.33 -1.65
CA TYR A 221 -5.59 11.16 -0.71
C TYR A 221 -5.38 10.42 0.60
N ASP A 222 -4.13 10.41 1.06
CA ASP A 222 -3.72 9.82 2.33
C ASP A 222 -3.50 10.95 3.35
N GLU A 223 -4.31 10.93 4.41
CA GLU A 223 -4.29 11.97 5.45
C GLU A 223 -3.08 11.84 6.39
N VAL A 224 -2.50 10.64 6.51
CA VAL A 224 -1.33 10.36 7.37
C VAL A 224 -0.05 10.88 6.72
N THR A 225 0.12 10.64 5.42
CA THR A 225 1.27 11.17 4.67
C THR A 225 1.07 12.64 4.25
N ASP A 226 -0.18 13.12 4.29
CA ASP A 226 -0.63 14.41 3.75
C ASP A 226 -0.21 14.55 2.28
N GLN A 227 -0.53 13.56 1.47
CA GLN A 227 -0.20 13.50 0.04
C GLN A 227 -1.36 12.96 -0.78
N VAL A 228 -1.43 13.36 -2.06
CA VAL A 228 -2.20 12.62 -3.05
C VAL A 228 -1.47 11.30 -3.30
N ALA A 229 -2.01 10.22 -2.74
CA ALA A 229 -1.44 8.89 -2.80
C ALA A 229 -1.42 8.36 -4.23
N ASP A 230 -2.49 8.59 -5.01
CA ASP A 230 -2.58 8.15 -6.39
C ASP A 230 -3.61 8.97 -7.17
N VAL A 231 -3.47 9.00 -8.50
CA VAL A 231 -4.56 9.36 -9.41
C VAL A 231 -4.71 8.21 -10.41
N ALA A 232 -5.71 7.37 -10.21
CA ALA A 232 -5.95 6.19 -11.06
C ALA A 232 -7.09 6.43 -12.05
N ALA A 233 -6.91 6.01 -13.30
CA ALA A 233 -7.93 6.07 -14.34
C ALA A 233 -8.42 4.66 -14.70
N PHE A 234 -9.74 4.53 -14.86
CA PHE A 234 -10.42 3.34 -15.36
C PHE A 234 -11.23 3.77 -16.59
N THR A 235 -10.66 3.57 -17.78
CA THR A 235 -11.22 4.17 -19.01
C THR A 235 -11.44 3.16 -20.12
N SER A 236 -12.27 3.51 -21.10
CA SER A 236 -12.50 2.66 -22.27
C SER A 236 -11.22 2.40 -23.09
N ALA A 237 -10.20 3.28 -23.03
CA ALA A 237 -8.96 3.13 -23.79
C ALA A 237 -8.09 1.94 -23.32
N ASN A 238 -8.20 1.53 -22.06
CA ASN A 238 -7.46 0.41 -21.50
C ASN A 238 -8.39 -0.70 -20.98
N GLY A 239 -9.63 -0.74 -21.48
CA GLY A 239 -10.62 -1.75 -21.08
C GLY A 239 -11.00 -1.68 -19.61
N PHE A 240 -10.94 -0.49 -19.00
CA PHE A 240 -11.22 -0.23 -17.58
C PHE A 240 -10.27 -0.93 -16.61
N SER A 241 -9.05 -1.28 -17.03
CA SER A 241 -8.00 -1.69 -16.09
C SER A 241 -7.48 -0.48 -15.31
N VAL A 242 -6.92 -0.68 -14.11
CA VAL A 242 -6.30 0.40 -13.33
C VAL A 242 -5.12 0.98 -14.11
N GLN A 243 -5.09 2.31 -14.23
CA GLN A 243 -3.97 3.06 -14.82
C GLN A 243 -3.57 4.18 -13.88
N HIS A 244 -2.42 4.06 -13.22
CA HIS A 244 -1.86 5.13 -12.40
C HIS A 244 -1.36 6.28 -13.30
N LEU A 245 -1.97 7.46 -13.13
CA LEU A 245 -1.62 8.70 -13.83
C LEU A 245 -0.64 9.56 -13.02
N TYR A 246 -0.62 9.37 -11.70
CA TYR A 246 0.26 10.10 -10.79
C TYR A 246 0.64 9.20 -9.61
N ALA A 247 1.94 9.02 -9.41
CA ALA A 247 2.47 8.09 -8.43
C ALA A 247 3.03 8.76 -7.17
N GLY A 248 2.58 9.99 -6.82
CA GLY A 248 3.02 10.72 -5.62
C GLY A 248 4.47 11.20 -5.65
N GLY A 249 4.69 12.49 -5.34
CA GLY A 249 6.02 13.07 -5.07
C GLY A 249 6.82 13.48 -6.31
N ASP A 250 7.03 14.78 -6.48
CA ASP A 250 8.33 15.29 -6.93
C ASP A 250 9.21 15.31 -5.67
N ASP A 251 10.02 14.27 -5.44
CA ASP A 251 11.26 14.31 -4.67
C ASP A 251 12.14 13.10 -5.05
#